data_AF-A0A7X9KH43-F1
#
_entry.id   AF-A0A7X9KH43-F1
#
_cell.length_a   1.000
_cell.length_b   1.000
_cell.length_c   1.000
_cell.angle_alpha   90.00
_cell.angle_beta   90.00
_cell.angle_gamma   90.00
#
_symmetry.space_group_name_H-M   'P 1'
#
loop_
_entity.id
_entity.type
_entity.pdbx_description
1 polymer ?
#
loop_
_entity_poly.entity_id
_entity_poly.type
_entity_poly.pdbx_seq_one_letter_code
_entity_poly.pdbx_strand_id
1 'polypeptide(L)'
;MTDSAPPTGWVADTEPNERFTIYTRGNVGEVFPHVMTALTGTLIGDQVRQGQLAELVDMGVLRPHELHGPSLSTGVFCGYLYMNASTMRLFGQRMPGMDVRQIDLQVMGDVATPPHQRAKGDRNLMATLRLTKYAIGTLRRPSMEPLTIARADAKRWLTTMPSLHDASDAQLLAWLRTFPPRQGASMNRLLHWSGTAGAPRGLLDRLLERPNIPPGMGNRIAGGTGDVDSAQLAQRLWQLGRLVAADEHLTRAFDDGLHDIALRTQHTDLNAGIASFLHDHGHRGNDEYELATPSWSMDPTPVYAAIDRLRHAPAERDPIATGRRLTADANTALQEALQLVPRPLRRMVRRTAHLSRLGAIARERAKDIYVLENLGARHVLHELARRAHARGGPAEVRLAFCVTIDELADFVADPSAFADIIAQRSDQQRYLDARIPPLWFQGR
;
A
#
# COMPACT_ATOMS: atom_id res chain seq x y z
N MET A 1 31.14 19.60 10.60
CA MET A 1 30.44 18.46 9.98
C MET A 1 31.49 17.64 9.28
N THR A 2 32.00 16.61 9.94
CA THR A 2 32.95 15.67 9.34
C THR A 2 32.20 14.85 8.30
N ASP A 3 32.62 14.98 7.04
CA ASP A 3 32.16 14.19 5.90
C ASP A 3 32.60 12.74 6.11
N SER A 4 31.84 12.00 6.93
CA SER A 4 31.98 10.56 7.05
C SER A 4 31.66 9.96 5.69
N ALA A 5 32.55 9.11 5.17
CA ALA A 5 32.29 8.32 3.97
C ALA A 5 30.88 7.69 4.04
N PRO A 6 30.12 7.65 2.93
CA PRO A 6 28.77 7.12 2.97
C PRO A 6 28.79 5.71 3.56
N PRO A 7 27.99 5.42 4.59
CA PRO A 7 27.94 4.09 5.17
C PRO A 7 27.57 3.08 4.07
N THR A 8 28.42 2.07 3.89
CA THR A 8 28.25 1.03 2.87
C THR A 8 27.06 0.14 3.23
N GLY A 9 26.00 0.19 2.42
CA GLY A 9 24.84 -0.71 2.46
C GLY A 9 23.91 -0.51 3.67
N TRP A 10 22.61 -0.37 3.43
CA TRP A 10 21.60 -0.54 4.48
C TRP A 10 21.34 -2.03 4.71
N VAL A 11 21.02 -2.45 5.93
CA VAL A 11 20.88 -3.89 6.28
C VAL A 11 19.78 -4.62 5.49
N ALA A 12 18.77 -3.89 5.01
CA ALA A 12 17.71 -4.44 4.15
C ALA A 12 18.01 -4.31 2.65
N ASP A 13 19.18 -3.79 2.25
CA ASP A 13 19.54 -3.61 0.84
C ASP A 13 19.63 -4.95 0.11
N THR A 14 19.31 -4.92 -1.18
CA THR A 14 19.29 -6.10 -2.05
C THR A 14 20.16 -5.88 -3.27
N GLU A 15 20.79 -6.96 -3.76
CA GLU A 15 21.61 -6.90 -4.96
C GLU A 15 20.79 -6.54 -6.22
N PRO A 16 21.25 -5.60 -7.06
CA PRO A 16 20.62 -5.31 -8.34
C PRO A 16 20.55 -6.56 -9.23
N ASN A 17 19.46 -6.70 -9.97
CA ASN A 17 19.34 -7.72 -11.02
C ASN A 17 20.24 -7.40 -12.23
N GLU A 18 21.05 -8.37 -12.67
CA GLU A 18 21.99 -8.25 -13.79
C GLU A 18 21.33 -7.94 -15.15
N ARG A 19 20.10 -8.43 -15.37
CA ARG A 19 19.36 -8.25 -16.63
C ARG A 19 18.43 -7.06 -16.56
N PHE A 20 17.67 -6.94 -15.47
CA PHE A 20 16.64 -5.94 -15.28
C PHE A 20 17.17 -4.82 -14.39
N THR A 21 17.90 -3.90 -15.01
CA THR A 21 18.77 -2.96 -14.29
C THR A 21 18.13 -1.60 -13.96
N ILE A 22 16.91 -1.30 -14.41
CA ILE A 22 16.28 0.01 -14.17
C ILE A 22 15.29 -0.10 -13.03
N TYR A 23 15.48 0.74 -12.02
CA TYR A 23 14.70 0.79 -10.79
C TYR A 23 14.06 2.15 -10.64
N THR A 24 12.82 2.21 -10.15
CA THR A 24 12.10 3.47 -9.91
C THR A 24 11.34 3.52 -8.58
N ARG A 25 11.25 4.72 -8.01
CA ARG A 25 10.39 5.07 -6.88
C ARG A 25 9.00 5.54 -7.28
N GLY A 26 8.65 5.67 -8.57
CA GLY A 26 7.40 6.29 -9.01
C GLY A 26 6.17 5.94 -8.16
N ASN A 27 5.70 4.70 -8.24
CA ASN A 27 4.55 4.26 -7.45
C ASN A 27 4.90 3.80 -6.03
N VAL A 28 6.08 3.21 -5.83
CA VAL A 28 6.45 2.59 -4.55
C VAL A 28 6.97 3.58 -3.52
N GLY A 29 7.43 4.76 -3.95
CA GLY A 29 7.87 5.84 -3.09
C GLY A 29 6.74 6.50 -2.33
N GLU A 30 5.50 6.41 -2.82
CA GLU A 30 4.30 6.82 -2.05
C GLU A 30 3.91 5.77 -1.00
N VAL A 31 4.28 4.50 -1.22
CA VAL A 31 3.97 3.37 -0.34
C VAL A 31 4.98 3.27 0.80
N PHE A 32 6.27 3.47 0.49
CA PHE A 32 7.39 3.57 1.42
C PHE A 32 8.17 4.88 1.13
N PRO A 33 7.71 6.02 1.70
CA PRO A 33 8.33 7.32 1.49
C PRO A 33 9.69 7.43 2.16
N HIS A 34 9.84 6.81 3.32
CA HIS A 34 11.04 6.86 4.16
C HIS A 34 11.90 5.62 4.00
N VAL A 35 13.09 5.66 4.60
CA VAL A 35 13.97 4.51 4.75
C VAL A 35 13.25 3.44 5.55
N MET A 36 13.12 2.26 4.95
CA MET A 36 12.50 1.10 5.57
C MET A 36 13.32 0.66 6.78
N THR A 37 12.67 0.46 7.93
CA THR A 37 13.38 -0.03 9.12
C THR A 37 13.99 -1.42 8.88
N ALA A 38 15.10 -1.69 9.58
CA ALA A 38 15.82 -2.96 9.47
C ALA A 38 14.89 -4.15 9.75
N LEU A 39 14.07 -4.03 10.80
CA LEU A 39 13.17 -5.08 11.21
C LEU A 39 12.04 -5.30 10.20
N THR A 40 11.42 -4.22 9.69
CA THR A 40 10.39 -4.35 8.65
C THR A 40 10.96 -5.02 7.40
N GLY A 41 12.11 -4.55 6.91
CA GLY A 41 12.72 -5.08 5.69
C GLY A 41 13.07 -6.56 5.79
N THR A 42 13.70 -6.95 6.89
CA THR A 42 14.14 -8.34 7.09
C THR A 42 12.99 -9.28 7.46
N LEU A 43 11.93 -8.79 8.13
CA LEU A 43 10.77 -9.60 8.51
C LEU A 43 9.86 -9.95 7.32
N ILE A 44 9.52 -8.98 6.47
CA ILE A 44 8.52 -9.18 5.40
C ILE A 44 9.07 -9.09 3.98
N GLY A 45 10.26 -8.52 3.77
CA GLY A 45 10.77 -8.16 2.44
C GLY A 45 10.79 -9.34 1.46
N ASP A 46 11.31 -10.48 1.91
CA ASP A 46 11.42 -11.69 1.08
C ASP A 46 10.05 -12.28 0.71
N GLN A 47 9.14 -12.39 1.67
CA GLN A 47 7.81 -12.96 1.42
C GLN A 47 6.95 -12.05 0.54
N VAL A 48 7.01 -10.73 0.77
CA VAL A 48 6.34 -9.73 -0.08
C VAL A 48 6.84 -9.84 -1.51
N ARG A 49 8.16 -9.89 -1.71
CA ARG A 49 8.77 -10.07 -3.03
C ARG A 49 8.36 -11.38 -3.70
N GLN A 50 8.36 -12.49 -2.97
CA GLN A 50 7.89 -13.78 -3.49
C GLN A 50 6.43 -13.70 -3.95
N GLY A 51 5.55 -13.03 -3.18
CA GLY A 51 4.17 -12.78 -3.56
C GLY A 51 4.03 -11.96 -4.85
N GLN A 52 4.88 -10.95 -5.05
CA GLN A 52 4.92 -10.17 -6.29
C GLN A 52 5.37 -11.00 -7.49
N LEU A 53 6.44 -11.79 -7.33
CA LEU A 53 6.92 -12.67 -8.39
C LEU A 53 5.92 -13.75 -8.74
N ALA A 54 5.22 -14.33 -7.75
CA ALA A 54 4.14 -15.26 -7.98
C ALA A 54 3.04 -14.65 -8.86
N GLU A 55 2.61 -13.42 -8.57
CA GLU A 55 1.58 -12.76 -9.40
C GLU A 55 2.07 -12.49 -10.81
N LEU A 56 3.32 -12.02 -10.98
CA LEU A 56 3.89 -11.81 -12.32
C LEU A 56 3.98 -13.12 -13.14
N VAL A 57 4.19 -14.25 -12.47
CA VAL A 57 4.16 -15.58 -13.10
C VAL A 57 2.73 -16.05 -13.39
N ASP A 58 1.78 -15.78 -12.50
CA ASP A 58 0.36 -16.13 -12.65
C ASP A 58 -0.27 -15.36 -13.81
N MET A 59 0.00 -14.06 -13.90
CA MET A 59 -0.31 -13.21 -15.06
C MET A 59 0.36 -13.75 -16.33
N GLY A 60 1.52 -14.41 -16.21
CA GLY A 60 2.30 -14.90 -17.35
C GLY A 60 3.27 -13.86 -17.93
N VAL A 61 3.48 -12.76 -17.22
CA VAL A 61 4.47 -11.71 -17.55
C VAL A 61 5.87 -12.25 -17.37
N LEU A 62 6.12 -13.02 -16.32
CA LEU A 62 7.36 -13.76 -16.09
C LEU A 62 7.14 -15.26 -16.26
N ARG A 63 8.19 -15.98 -16.64
CA ARG A 63 8.23 -17.45 -16.66
C ARG A 63 9.08 -17.95 -15.50
N PRO A 64 8.84 -19.16 -14.95
CA PRO A 64 9.58 -19.66 -13.80
C PRO A 64 11.12 -19.66 -13.98
N HIS A 65 11.60 -19.94 -15.19
CA HIS A 65 13.03 -19.92 -15.52
C HIS A 65 13.63 -18.51 -15.66
N GLU A 66 12.83 -17.45 -15.55
CA GLU A 66 13.30 -16.04 -15.60
C GLU A 66 13.48 -15.46 -14.19
N LEU A 67 13.15 -16.23 -13.14
CA LEU A 67 13.20 -15.80 -11.75
C LEU A 67 14.64 -15.86 -11.21
N HIS A 68 15.41 -14.81 -11.45
CA HIS A 68 16.79 -14.68 -11.00
C HIS A 68 16.99 -13.45 -10.12
N GLY A 69 17.74 -13.61 -9.03
CA GLY A 69 18.16 -12.51 -8.16
C GLY A 69 17.05 -11.94 -7.25
N PRO A 70 17.46 -11.18 -6.21
CA PRO A 70 16.53 -10.64 -5.21
C PRO A 70 15.80 -9.39 -5.70
N SER A 71 16.30 -8.65 -6.69
CA SER A 71 15.67 -7.37 -7.10
C SER A 71 14.80 -7.45 -8.36
N LEU A 72 14.23 -8.62 -8.68
CA LEU A 72 13.51 -8.82 -9.95
C LEU A 72 12.16 -8.08 -10.03
N SER A 73 11.38 -8.02 -8.95
CA SER A 73 10.12 -7.25 -8.91
C SER A 73 10.30 -5.90 -8.23
N THR A 74 10.85 -5.91 -7.02
CA THR A 74 11.27 -4.75 -6.23
C THR A 74 12.62 -5.05 -5.59
N GLY A 75 13.38 -4.02 -5.27
CA GLY A 75 14.60 -4.09 -4.47
C GLY A 75 14.66 -2.94 -3.49
N VAL A 76 15.47 -3.10 -2.44
CA VAL A 76 15.79 -2.04 -1.49
C VAL A 76 17.21 -1.57 -1.80
N PHE A 77 17.39 -0.25 -1.94
CA PHE A 77 18.68 0.34 -2.25
C PHE A 77 18.88 1.59 -1.39
N CYS A 78 19.97 1.61 -0.63
CA CYS A 78 20.20 2.65 0.38
C CYS A 78 18.98 2.80 1.32
N GLY A 79 18.35 1.68 1.68
CA GLY A 79 17.17 1.63 2.56
C GLY A 79 15.85 2.08 1.94
N TYR A 80 15.84 2.51 0.68
CA TYR A 80 14.63 2.90 -0.04
C TYR A 80 14.08 1.77 -0.89
N LEU A 81 12.76 1.57 -0.86
CA LEU A 81 12.10 0.64 -1.77
C LEU A 81 12.04 1.20 -3.20
N TYR A 82 12.44 0.38 -4.16
CA TYR A 82 12.33 0.62 -5.59
C TYR A 82 11.60 -0.53 -6.30
N MET A 83 10.79 -0.19 -7.30
CA MET A 83 10.21 -1.15 -8.23
C MET A 83 11.14 -1.33 -9.44
N ASN A 84 11.24 -2.56 -9.93
CA ASN A 84 12.01 -2.86 -11.12
C ASN A 84 11.23 -2.46 -12.39
N ALA A 85 11.49 -1.27 -12.91
CA ALA A 85 10.89 -0.76 -14.13
C ALA A 85 11.28 -1.59 -15.36
N SER A 86 12.51 -2.12 -15.41
CA SER A 86 12.94 -3.02 -16.49
C SER A 86 12.08 -4.28 -16.58
N THR A 87 11.70 -4.87 -15.44
CA THR A 87 10.77 -5.99 -15.40
C THR A 87 9.38 -5.58 -15.87
N MET A 88 8.88 -4.41 -15.44
CA MET A 88 7.58 -3.90 -15.89
C MET A 88 7.52 -3.68 -17.40
N ARG A 89 8.61 -3.23 -18.04
CA ARG A 89 8.69 -3.06 -19.51
C ARG A 89 8.36 -4.33 -20.30
N LEU A 90 8.46 -5.52 -19.70
CA LEU A 90 8.01 -6.78 -20.32
C LEU A 90 6.52 -6.78 -20.67
N PHE A 91 5.66 -6.06 -19.93
CA PHE A 91 4.26 -5.88 -20.31
C PHE A 91 4.14 -5.27 -21.70
N GLY A 92 4.92 -4.21 -22.01
CA GLY A 92 4.94 -3.55 -23.32
C GLY A 92 5.52 -4.42 -24.45
N GLN A 93 6.23 -5.50 -24.13
CA GLN A 93 6.73 -6.46 -25.12
C GLN A 93 5.82 -7.69 -25.29
N ARG A 94 5.04 -8.04 -24.26
CA ARG A 94 4.28 -9.29 -24.18
C ARG A 94 2.77 -9.10 -24.27
N MET A 95 2.22 -7.93 -23.94
CA MET A 95 0.78 -7.65 -24.00
C MET A 95 0.37 -7.05 -25.37
N PRO A 96 -0.59 -7.66 -26.10
CA PRO A 96 -1.04 -7.12 -27.37
C PRO A 96 -1.66 -5.71 -27.25
N GLY A 97 -1.14 -4.77 -28.04
CA GLY A 97 -1.63 -3.39 -28.08
C GLY A 97 -1.18 -2.53 -26.90
N MET A 98 -0.13 -2.95 -26.17
CA MET A 98 0.64 -2.10 -25.29
C MET A 98 2.06 -1.93 -25.83
N ASP A 99 2.70 -0.81 -25.52
CA ASP A 99 4.12 -0.58 -25.79
C ASP A 99 4.91 -0.24 -24.53
N VAL A 100 6.24 -0.25 -24.63
CA VAL A 100 7.15 0.03 -23.51
C VAL A 100 7.00 1.47 -23.01
N ARG A 101 6.72 2.44 -23.89
CA ARG A 101 6.59 3.85 -23.51
C ARG A 101 5.37 4.05 -22.63
N GLN A 102 4.25 3.41 -22.94
CA GLN A 102 3.04 3.43 -22.10
C GLN A 102 3.31 2.87 -20.70
N ILE A 103 4.11 1.80 -20.60
CA ILE A 103 4.52 1.25 -19.31
C ILE A 103 5.43 2.23 -18.56
N ASP A 104 6.41 2.83 -19.23
CA ASP A 104 7.32 3.80 -18.62
C ASP A 104 6.53 4.99 -18.05
N LEU A 105 5.59 5.55 -18.82
CA LEU A 105 4.70 6.62 -18.36
C LEU A 105 3.87 6.20 -17.14
N GLN A 106 3.43 4.94 -17.07
CA GLN A 106 2.64 4.43 -15.95
C GLN A 106 3.46 4.19 -14.67
N VAL A 107 4.72 3.79 -14.79
CA VAL A 107 5.54 3.38 -13.64
C VAL A 107 6.55 4.43 -13.17
N MET A 108 6.97 5.31 -14.08
CA MET A 108 8.00 6.34 -13.86
C MET A 108 7.50 7.76 -14.15
N GLY A 109 6.36 7.92 -14.83
CA GLY A 109 5.90 9.22 -15.33
C GLY A 109 6.62 9.65 -16.61
N ASP A 110 6.42 10.91 -17.02
CA ASP A 110 7.07 11.48 -18.20
C ASP A 110 8.47 12.00 -17.84
N VAL A 111 9.41 11.06 -17.68
CA VAL A 111 10.80 11.35 -17.34
C VAL A 111 11.74 10.70 -18.35
N ALA A 112 12.87 11.36 -18.61
CA ALA A 112 13.90 10.81 -19.48
C ALA A 112 14.48 9.54 -18.86
N THR A 113 14.40 8.42 -19.58
CA THR A 113 14.95 7.12 -19.16
C THR A 113 15.75 6.49 -20.30
N PRO A 114 16.70 5.58 -20.00
CA PRO A 114 17.42 4.86 -21.03
C PRO A 114 16.42 4.13 -21.95
N PRO A 115 16.61 4.22 -23.27
CA PRO A 115 15.73 3.55 -24.21
C PRO A 115 15.72 2.06 -23.90
N HIS A 116 14.55 1.44 -23.98
CA HIS A 116 14.45 0.00 -23.76
C HIS A 116 15.27 -0.76 -24.82
N GLN A 117 16.31 -1.43 -24.37
CA GLN A 117 17.12 -2.32 -25.18
C GLN A 117 16.52 -3.73 -25.08
N ARG A 118 16.02 -4.22 -26.20
CA ARG A 118 15.36 -5.53 -26.26
C ARG A 118 16.37 -6.64 -26.09
N ALA A 119 16.16 -7.50 -25.10
CA ALA A 119 16.97 -8.69 -24.86
C ALA A 119 16.34 -9.95 -25.48
N LYS A 120 17.16 -10.99 -25.66
CA LYS A 120 16.70 -12.31 -26.08
C LYS A 120 15.70 -12.85 -25.04
N GLY A 121 14.52 -13.27 -25.52
CA GLY A 121 13.44 -13.79 -24.65
C GLY A 121 12.41 -12.74 -24.21
N ASP A 122 12.64 -11.44 -24.42
CA ASP A 122 11.67 -10.39 -24.04
C ASP A 122 10.34 -10.57 -24.77
N ARG A 123 10.39 -10.83 -26.09
CA ARG A 123 9.21 -11.32 -26.83
C ARG A 123 9.10 -12.82 -26.67
N ASN A 124 7.97 -13.26 -26.14
CA ASN A 124 7.72 -14.67 -25.87
C ASN A 124 6.25 -14.98 -26.15
N LEU A 125 5.99 -15.76 -27.20
CA LEU A 125 4.62 -16.09 -27.64
C LEU A 125 3.81 -16.77 -26.53
N MET A 126 4.43 -17.66 -25.76
CA MET A 126 3.74 -18.36 -24.67
C MET A 126 3.40 -17.41 -23.52
N ALA A 127 4.30 -16.47 -23.19
CA ALA A 127 4.02 -15.43 -22.21
C ALA A 127 2.88 -14.51 -22.68
N THR A 128 2.91 -14.08 -23.95
CA THR A 128 1.84 -13.30 -24.58
C THR A 128 0.48 -14.01 -24.52
N LEU A 129 0.44 -15.31 -24.86
CA LEU A 129 -0.80 -16.09 -24.81
C LEU A 129 -1.32 -16.22 -23.37
N ARG A 130 -0.45 -16.45 -22.39
CA ARG A 130 -0.85 -16.52 -20.96
C ARG A 130 -1.37 -15.18 -20.45
N LEU A 131 -0.66 -14.09 -20.71
CA LEU A 131 -1.05 -12.75 -20.31
C LEU A 131 -2.37 -12.33 -20.95
N THR A 132 -2.57 -12.66 -22.22
CA THR A 132 -3.84 -12.43 -22.91
C THR A 132 -4.97 -13.26 -22.30
N LYS A 133 -4.72 -14.55 -22.00
CA LYS A 133 -5.70 -15.42 -21.33
C LYS A 133 -6.06 -14.89 -19.94
N TYR A 134 -5.07 -14.42 -19.18
CA TYR A 134 -5.28 -13.79 -17.87
C TYR A 134 -6.15 -12.54 -18.01
N ALA A 135 -5.81 -11.61 -18.90
CA ALA A 135 -6.60 -10.39 -19.13
C ALA A 135 -8.02 -10.66 -19.64
N ILE A 136 -8.23 -11.71 -20.46
CA ILE A 136 -9.57 -12.15 -20.84
C ILE A 136 -10.31 -12.75 -19.64
N GLY A 137 -9.59 -13.47 -18.77
CA GLY A 137 -10.09 -13.99 -17.50
C GLY A 137 -10.62 -12.89 -16.58
N THR A 138 -9.87 -11.80 -16.39
CA THR A 138 -10.31 -10.65 -15.58
C THR A 138 -11.53 -9.95 -16.18
N LEU A 139 -11.74 -10.07 -17.49
CA LEU A 139 -12.95 -9.56 -18.16
C LEU A 139 -14.18 -10.47 -17.97
N ARG A 140 -14.02 -11.70 -17.46
CA ARG A 140 -15.10 -12.67 -17.21
C ARG A 140 -15.54 -12.59 -15.75
N ARG A 141 -16.87 -12.49 -15.53
CA ARG A 141 -17.60 -12.44 -14.24
C ARG A 141 -16.70 -12.39 -12.99
N PRO A 142 -16.12 -11.23 -12.64
CA PRO A 142 -15.35 -11.09 -11.42
C PRO A 142 -16.25 -11.29 -10.20
N SER A 143 -15.76 -12.07 -9.23
CA SER A 143 -16.40 -12.24 -7.92
C SER A 143 -15.51 -11.64 -6.85
N MET A 144 -16.08 -10.85 -5.95
CA MET A 144 -15.38 -10.33 -4.76
C MET A 144 -15.47 -11.29 -3.57
N GLU A 145 -16.13 -12.43 -3.71
CA GLU A 145 -16.22 -13.46 -2.67
C GLU A 145 -14.85 -13.90 -2.12
N PRO A 146 -13.79 -14.09 -2.93
CA PRO A 146 -12.46 -14.39 -2.40
C PRO A 146 -11.91 -13.30 -1.47
N LEU A 147 -12.25 -12.02 -1.70
CA LEU A 147 -11.85 -10.92 -0.82
C LEU A 147 -12.64 -10.95 0.49
N THR A 148 -13.93 -11.28 0.45
CA THR A 148 -14.73 -11.47 1.67
C THR A 148 -14.16 -12.61 2.52
N ILE A 149 -13.82 -13.74 1.89
CA ILE A 149 -13.20 -14.89 2.55
C ILE A 149 -11.84 -14.49 3.14
N ALA A 150 -10.99 -13.82 2.36
CA ALA A 150 -9.67 -13.37 2.81
C ALA A 150 -9.74 -12.37 3.97
N ARG A 151 -10.71 -11.45 3.96
CA ARG A 151 -10.94 -10.52 5.09
C ARG A 151 -11.36 -11.26 6.34
N ALA A 152 -12.30 -12.21 6.22
CA ALA A 152 -12.71 -13.04 7.36
C ALA A 152 -11.54 -13.90 7.87
N ASP A 153 -10.67 -14.38 6.98
CA ASP A 153 -9.46 -15.11 7.34
C ASP A 153 -8.46 -14.26 8.12
N ALA A 154 -8.16 -13.05 7.63
CA ALA A 154 -7.30 -12.10 8.34
C ALA A 154 -7.85 -11.80 9.75
N LYS A 155 -9.16 -11.56 9.87
CA LYS A 155 -9.80 -11.37 11.19
C LYS A 155 -9.66 -12.59 12.09
N ARG A 156 -9.88 -13.81 11.58
CA ARG A 156 -9.69 -15.04 12.38
C ARG A 156 -8.24 -15.21 12.80
N TRP A 157 -7.29 -14.97 11.91
CA TRP A 157 -5.87 -15.04 12.25
C TRP A 157 -5.50 -14.04 13.35
N LEU A 158 -6.01 -12.80 13.31
CA LEU A 158 -5.80 -11.84 14.41
C LEU A 158 -6.34 -12.35 15.76
N THR A 159 -7.43 -13.13 15.78
CA THR A 159 -7.93 -13.73 17.04
C THR A 159 -7.03 -14.83 17.61
N THR A 160 -6.04 -15.33 16.86
CA THR A 160 -5.05 -16.29 17.37
C THR A 160 -3.85 -15.61 18.03
N MET A 161 -3.76 -14.27 17.95
CA MET A 161 -2.70 -13.51 18.60
C MET A 161 -2.74 -13.74 20.12
N PRO A 162 -1.61 -14.12 20.75
CA PRO A 162 -1.55 -14.26 22.20
C PRO A 162 -1.86 -12.94 22.91
N SER A 163 -2.35 -13.04 24.15
CA SER A 163 -2.49 -11.86 25.03
C SER A 163 -1.16 -11.11 25.13
N LEU A 164 -1.15 -9.83 24.75
CA LEU A 164 0.05 -9.00 24.86
C LEU A 164 0.50 -8.82 26.32
N HIS A 165 -0.41 -8.97 27.28
CA HIS A 165 -0.12 -8.87 28.71
C HIS A 165 0.46 -10.17 29.27
N ASP A 166 -0.17 -11.31 28.95
CA ASP A 166 0.11 -12.58 29.64
C ASP A 166 1.10 -13.48 28.89
N ALA A 167 1.25 -13.30 27.58
CA ALA A 167 2.12 -14.15 26.78
C ALA A 167 3.60 -13.86 27.05
N SER A 168 4.43 -14.89 27.03
CA SER A 168 5.89 -14.73 27.05
C SER A 168 6.41 -14.17 25.72
N ASP A 169 7.62 -13.60 25.74
CA ASP A 169 8.27 -13.10 24.52
C ASP A 169 8.39 -14.21 23.47
N ALA A 170 8.68 -15.45 23.90
CA ALA A 170 8.77 -16.60 23.02
C ALA A 170 7.43 -16.94 22.34
N GLN A 171 6.31 -16.81 23.05
CA GLN A 171 4.97 -17.02 22.47
C GLN A 171 4.63 -15.93 21.45
N LEU A 172 4.96 -14.68 21.75
CA LEU A 172 4.77 -13.55 20.83
C LEU A 172 5.62 -13.71 19.56
N LEU A 173 6.90 -14.05 19.71
CA LEU A 173 7.81 -14.33 18.60
C LEU A 173 7.36 -15.53 17.75
N ALA A 174 6.87 -16.59 18.40
CA ALA A 174 6.34 -17.76 17.70
C ALA A 174 5.11 -17.41 16.84
N TRP A 175 4.20 -16.59 17.37
CA TRP A 175 3.06 -16.10 16.60
C TRP A 175 3.49 -15.18 15.45
N LEU A 176 4.45 -14.27 15.70
CA LEU A 176 5.00 -13.36 14.70
C LEU A 176 5.60 -14.12 13.50
N ARG A 177 6.22 -15.28 13.69
CA ARG A 177 6.74 -16.12 12.59
C ARG A 177 5.67 -16.59 11.60
N THR A 178 4.38 -16.57 11.99
CA THR A 178 3.27 -16.92 11.10
C THR A 178 2.88 -15.78 10.15
N PHE A 179 3.33 -14.55 10.43
CA PHE A 179 2.93 -13.35 9.70
C PHE A 179 3.57 -13.22 8.30
N PRO A 180 4.89 -13.40 8.08
CA PRO A 180 5.50 -13.12 6.78
C PRO A 180 4.87 -13.88 5.59
N PRO A 181 4.59 -15.20 5.67
CA PRO A 181 3.96 -15.90 4.54
C PRO A 181 2.55 -15.36 4.21
N ARG A 182 1.80 -14.94 5.23
CA ARG A 182 0.48 -14.30 5.03
C ARG A 182 0.64 -12.97 4.29
N GLN A 183 1.65 -12.19 4.66
CA GLN A 183 1.95 -10.92 4.01
C GLN A 183 2.32 -11.08 2.54
N GLY A 184 3.10 -12.13 2.21
CA GLY A 184 3.40 -12.49 0.82
C GLY A 184 2.14 -12.85 0.02
N ALA A 185 1.28 -13.70 0.56
CA ALA A 185 0.00 -14.06 -0.07
C ALA A 185 -0.94 -12.84 -0.23
N SER A 186 -0.90 -11.91 0.72
CA SER A 186 -1.68 -10.66 0.67
C SER A 186 -1.17 -9.71 -0.40
N MET A 187 0.15 -9.61 -0.57
CA MET A 187 0.75 -8.83 -1.67
C MET A 187 0.38 -9.40 -3.05
N ASN A 188 0.45 -10.72 -3.22
CA ASN A 188 0.01 -11.39 -4.46
C ASN A 188 -1.45 -11.00 -4.79
N ARG A 189 -2.36 -11.15 -3.83
CA ARG A 189 -3.77 -10.78 -3.96
C ARG A 189 -3.98 -9.29 -4.26
N LEU A 190 -3.22 -8.40 -3.64
CA LEU A 190 -3.26 -6.95 -3.92
C LEU A 190 -2.87 -6.66 -5.37
N LEU A 191 -1.81 -7.30 -5.88
CA LEU A 191 -1.38 -7.12 -7.26
C LEU A 191 -2.35 -7.72 -8.27
N HIS A 192 -2.94 -8.88 -7.95
CA HIS A 192 -3.99 -9.50 -8.76
C HIS A 192 -5.17 -8.54 -9.01
N TRP A 193 -5.67 -7.92 -7.94
CA TRP A 193 -6.77 -6.97 -8.05
C TRP A 193 -6.34 -5.61 -8.64
N SER A 194 -5.07 -5.23 -8.49
CA SER A 194 -4.50 -4.08 -9.19
C SER A 194 -4.48 -4.29 -10.71
N GLY A 195 -4.06 -5.48 -11.17
CA GLY A 195 -4.13 -5.86 -12.59
C GLY A 195 -5.56 -5.91 -13.12
N THR A 196 -6.49 -6.45 -12.32
CA THR A 196 -7.92 -6.51 -12.64
C THR A 196 -8.57 -5.12 -12.71
N ALA A 197 -8.08 -4.13 -11.96
CA ALA A 197 -8.49 -2.73 -12.10
C ALA A 197 -7.92 -2.07 -13.36
N GLY A 198 -6.62 -2.30 -13.63
CA GLY A 198 -5.89 -1.66 -14.72
C GLY A 198 -6.27 -2.14 -16.13
N ALA A 199 -6.41 -3.45 -16.34
CA ALA A 199 -6.63 -3.99 -17.69
C ALA A 199 -7.97 -3.56 -18.32
N PRO A 200 -9.13 -3.63 -17.64
CA PRO A 200 -10.38 -3.10 -18.17
C PRO A 200 -10.33 -1.58 -18.37
N ARG A 201 -9.60 -0.85 -17.50
CA ARG A 201 -9.42 0.59 -17.64
C ARG A 201 -8.65 0.95 -18.91
N GLY A 202 -7.53 0.29 -19.18
CA GLY A 202 -6.76 0.51 -20.41
C GLY A 202 -7.53 0.11 -21.68
N LEU A 203 -8.42 -0.88 -21.61
CA LEU A 203 -9.33 -1.18 -22.73
C LEU A 203 -10.44 -0.14 -22.87
N LEU A 204 -10.99 0.39 -21.77
CA LEU A 204 -11.95 1.48 -21.80
C LEU A 204 -11.34 2.71 -22.48
N ASP A 205 -10.14 3.13 -22.06
CA ASP A 205 -9.47 4.31 -22.61
C ASP A 205 -9.25 4.16 -24.13
N ARG A 206 -8.74 3.01 -24.59
CA ARG A 206 -8.59 2.72 -26.04
C ARG A 206 -9.90 2.73 -26.82
N LEU A 207 -11.03 2.33 -26.21
CA LEU A 207 -12.34 2.38 -26.88
C LEU A 207 -12.86 3.81 -27.01
N LEU A 208 -12.44 4.68 -26.10
CA LEU A 208 -12.81 6.09 -26.00
C LEU A 208 -11.83 7.03 -26.71
N GLU A 209 -10.63 6.58 -27.08
CA GLU A 209 -9.64 7.31 -27.91
C GLU A 209 -10.19 7.57 -29.32
N ARG A 210 -11.03 8.59 -29.47
CA ARG A 210 -11.70 8.98 -30.71
C ARG A 210 -11.77 10.50 -30.84
N PRO A 211 -11.70 11.07 -32.05
CA PRO A 211 -11.74 12.52 -32.25
C PRO A 211 -12.98 13.21 -31.69
N ASN A 212 -14.12 12.52 -31.64
CA ASN A 212 -15.40 13.05 -31.19
C ASN A 212 -15.67 12.85 -29.68
N ILE A 213 -14.72 12.29 -28.93
CA ILE A 213 -14.84 12.06 -27.49
C ILE A 213 -13.86 12.98 -26.76
N PRO A 214 -14.33 13.80 -25.80
CA PRO A 214 -13.46 14.67 -25.03
C PRO A 214 -12.35 13.89 -24.30
N PRO A 215 -11.13 14.45 -24.22
CA PRO A 215 -10.06 13.89 -23.38
C PRO A 215 -10.53 13.71 -21.92
N GLY A 216 -10.04 12.66 -21.26
CA GLY A 216 -10.38 12.39 -19.86
C GLY A 216 -11.76 11.76 -19.62
N MET A 217 -12.52 11.42 -20.67
CA MET A 217 -13.82 10.72 -20.55
C MET A 217 -13.71 9.42 -19.72
N GLY A 218 -12.64 8.65 -19.92
CA GLY A 218 -12.37 7.45 -19.13
C GLY A 218 -12.20 7.73 -17.62
N ASN A 219 -11.57 8.86 -17.25
CA ASN A 219 -11.46 9.29 -15.85
C ASN A 219 -12.82 9.68 -15.26
N ARG A 220 -13.65 10.42 -16.00
CA ARG A 220 -15.02 10.75 -15.57
C ARG A 220 -15.85 9.49 -15.34
N ILE A 221 -15.79 8.54 -16.28
CA ILE A 221 -16.50 7.25 -16.16
C ILE A 221 -15.96 6.43 -14.99
N ALA A 222 -14.65 6.37 -14.77
CA ALA A 222 -14.07 5.66 -13.65
C ALA A 222 -14.33 6.35 -12.29
N GLY A 223 -14.73 7.62 -12.30
CA GLY A 223 -15.08 8.40 -11.13
C GLY A 223 -16.28 7.84 -10.36
N GLY A 224 -16.46 8.33 -9.13
CA GLY A 224 -17.67 8.06 -8.34
C GLY A 224 -17.84 6.62 -7.89
N THR A 225 -16.74 5.93 -7.60
CA THR A 225 -16.74 4.52 -7.16
C THR A 225 -17.45 4.27 -5.84
N GLY A 226 -17.79 5.30 -5.06
CA GLY A 226 -18.86 5.35 -4.03
C GLY A 226 -18.72 4.42 -2.81
N ASP A 227 -18.40 3.17 -3.07
CA ASP A 227 -18.27 2.02 -2.16
C ASP A 227 -16.81 1.58 -2.01
N VAL A 228 -15.90 2.54 -2.10
CA VAL A 228 -14.48 2.32 -1.78
C VAL A 228 -14.32 2.47 -0.27
N ASP A 229 -13.64 1.53 0.39
CA ASP A 229 -13.40 1.55 1.85
C ASP A 229 -12.81 2.92 2.31
N SER A 230 -11.94 3.51 1.50
CA SER A 230 -11.37 4.86 1.69
C SER A 230 -12.41 5.99 1.70
N ALA A 231 -13.54 5.85 0.98
CA ALA A 231 -14.63 6.81 1.00
C ALA A 231 -15.46 6.72 2.29
N GLN A 232 -15.68 5.51 2.81
CA GLN A 232 -16.40 5.31 4.08
C GLN A 232 -15.63 5.96 5.24
N LEU A 233 -14.30 5.81 5.25
CA LEU A 233 -13.40 6.43 6.22
C LEU A 233 -13.55 7.96 6.25
N ALA A 234 -13.50 8.61 5.09
CA ALA A 234 -13.69 10.06 5.00
C ALA A 234 -15.08 10.51 5.47
N GLN A 235 -16.14 9.75 5.14
CA GLN A 235 -17.51 10.03 5.58
C GLN A 235 -17.67 9.93 7.10
N ARG A 236 -17.08 8.90 7.73
CA ARG A 236 -17.15 8.74 9.19
C ARG A 236 -16.38 9.83 9.92
N LEU A 237 -15.17 10.16 9.48
CA LEU A 237 -14.41 11.28 10.05
C LEU A 237 -15.15 12.62 9.89
N TRP A 238 -15.82 12.84 8.76
CA TRP A 238 -16.66 14.01 8.56
C TRP A 238 -17.81 14.08 9.57
N GLN A 239 -18.52 12.97 9.79
CA GLN A 239 -19.60 12.88 10.77
C GLN A 239 -19.12 13.17 12.19
N LEU A 240 -17.97 12.62 12.59
CA LEU A 240 -17.34 12.93 13.89
C LEU A 240 -16.96 14.41 13.99
N GLY A 241 -16.42 15.00 12.93
CA GLY A 241 -16.15 16.45 12.85
C GLY A 241 -17.42 17.29 13.00
N ARG A 242 -18.53 16.89 12.38
CA ARG A 242 -19.83 17.57 12.53
C ARG A 242 -20.41 17.42 13.93
N LEU A 243 -20.23 16.26 14.56
CA LEU A 243 -20.63 16.04 15.95
C LEU A 243 -19.91 17.03 16.88
N VAL A 244 -18.59 17.21 16.71
CA VAL A 244 -17.82 18.21 17.47
C VAL A 244 -18.29 19.64 17.16
N ALA A 245 -18.50 19.99 15.89
CA ALA A 245 -18.93 21.33 15.49
C ALA A 245 -20.33 21.71 15.99
N ALA A 246 -21.19 20.73 16.26
CA ALA A 246 -22.56 20.95 16.73
C ALA A 246 -22.67 21.08 18.27
N ASP A 247 -21.60 20.77 19.00
CA ASP A 247 -21.56 20.77 20.47
C ASP A 247 -20.53 21.80 20.97
N GLU A 248 -20.99 22.82 21.68
CA GLU A 248 -20.16 23.91 22.21
C GLU A 248 -19.13 23.44 23.26
N HIS A 249 -19.44 22.38 24.02
CA HIS A 249 -18.51 21.82 24.99
C HIS A 249 -17.38 21.07 24.28
N LEU A 250 -17.71 20.25 23.28
CA LEU A 250 -16.72 19.57 22.45
C LEU A 250 -15.88 20.56 21.65
N THR A 251 -16.49 21.57 21.06
CA THR A 251 -15.78 22.62 20.32
C THR A 251 -14.73 23.28 21.20
N ARG A 252 -15.09 23.71 22.42
CA ARG A 252 -14.13 24.28 23.38
C ARG A 252 -13.02 23.29 23.76
N ALA A 253 -13.37 22.02 24.00
CA ALA A 253 -12.38 21.00 24.34
C ALA A 253 -11.32 20.79 23.24
N PHE A 254 -11.69 20.96 21.96
CA PHE A 254 -10.76 20.93 20.83
C PHE A 254 -10.02 22.26 20.62
N ASP A 255 -10.65 23.41 20.90
CA ASP A 255 -10.00 24.73 20.84
C ASP A 255 -8.87 24.87 21.88
N ASP A 256 -8.99 24.20 23.02
CA ASP A 256 -7.94 24.09 24.04
C ASP A 256 -6.73 23.23 23.59
N GLY A 257 -6.76 22.68 22.37
CA GLY A 257 -5.70 21.89 21.74
C GLY A 257 -5.96 20.39 21.73
N LEU A 258 -5.03 19.60 21.18
CA LEU A 258 -5.18 18.14 21.07
C LEU A 258 -4.50 17.35 22.19
N HIS A 259 -3.66 18.00 22.99
CA HIS A 259 -3.06 17.34 24.15
C HIS A 259 -4.16 16.88 25.11
N ASP A 260 -4.11 15.62 25.54
CA ASP A 260 -5.11 14.97 26.40
C ASP A 260 -6.57 15.03 25.91
N ILE A 261 -6.79 15.25 24.61
CA ILE A 261 -8.15 15.38 24.05
C ILE A 261 -9.00 14.14 24.33
N ALA A 262 -8.41 12.95 24.26
CA ALA A 262 -9.08 11.69 24.56
C ALA A 262 -9.63 11.65 26.00
N LEU A 263 -8.87 12.15 26.98
CA LEU A 263 -9.30 12.24 28.37
C LEU A 263 -10.41 13.28 28.55
N ARG A 264 -10.30 14.43 27.88
CA ARG A 264 -11.35 15.47 27.92
C ARG A 264 -12.67 15.01 27.31
N THR A 265 -12.62 14.17 26.27
CA THR A 265 -13.82 13.72 25.55
C THR A 265 -14.34 12.35 26.00
N GLN A 266 -13.71 11.70 26.98
CA GLN A 266 -14.02 10.30 27.35
C GLN A 266 -15.47 10.06 27.81
N HIS A 267 -16.12 11.09 28.36
CA HIS A 267 -17.51 11.02 28.86
C HIS A 267 -18.51 11.71 27.93
N THR A 268 -18.20 11.80 26.64
CA THR A 268 -19.04 12.46 25.61
C THR A 268 -19.46 11.46 24.54
N ASP A 269 -20.47 11.82 23.74
CA ASP A 269 -20.93 11.01 22.60
C ASP A 269 -19.82 10.81 21.54
N LEU A 270 -18.82 11.69 21.52
CA LEU A 270 -17.65 11.53 20.67
C LEU A 270 -16.87 10.25 20.99
N ASN A 271 -16.78 9.85 22.27
CA ASN A 271 -16.03 8.67 22.67
C ASN A 271 -16.60 7.39 22.05
N ALA A 272 -17.93 7.23 22.04
CA ALA A 272 -18.59 6.10 21.40
C ALA A 272 -18.37 6.10 19.89
N GLY A 273 -18.44 7.28 19.25
CA GLY A 273 -18.17 7.46 17.84
C GLY A 273 -16.74 7.09 17.44
N ILE A 274 -15.76 7.52 18.24
CA ILE A 274 -14.34 7.20 18.05
C ILE A 274 -14.08 5.71 18.28
N ALA A 275 -14.61 5.12 19.36
CA ALA A 275 -14.46 3.69 19.63
C ALA A 275 -14.99 2.83 18.48
N SER A 276 -16.17 3.17 17.94
CA SER A 276 -16.72 2.49 16.76
C SER A 276 -15.87 2.72 15.50
N PHE A 277 -15.36 3.93 15.29
CA PHE A 277 -14.45 4.20 14.16
C PHE A 277 -13.16 3.39 14.24
N LEU A 278 -12.53 3.34 15.41
CA LEU A 278 -11.30 2.58 15.65
C LEU A 278 -11.54 1.06 15.60
N HIS A 279 -12.72 0.59 15.96
CA HIS A 279 -13.08 -0.82 15.77
C HIS A 279 -13.05 -1.23 14.29
N ASP A 280 -13.61 -0.39 13.41
CA ASP A 280 -13.76 -0.72 11.99
C ASP A 280 -12.54 -0.35 11.15
N HIS A 281 -11.80 0.70 11.55
CA HIS A 281 -10.72 1.32 10.77
C HIS A 281 -9.43 1.54 11.57
N GLY A 282 -9.33 1.04 12.80
CA GLY A 282 -8.15 1.27 13.65
C GLY A 282 -6.88 0.58 13.15
N HIS A 283 -6.99 -0.42 12.27
CA HIS A 283 -5.83 -1.04 11.60
C HIS A 283 -5.13 -0.11 10.60
N ARG A 284 -5.85 0.92 10.12
CA ARG A 284 -5.31 1.95 9.23
C ARG A 284 -4.34 2.86 9.97
N GLY A 285 -3.57 3.64 9.23
CA GLY A 285 -2.53 4.48 9.81
C GLY A 285 -1.93 5.44 8.80
N ASN A 286 -1.00 6.26 9.27
CA ASN A 286 -0.01 6.87 8.38
C ASN A 286 1.05 5.80 8.07
N ASP A 287 1.71 5.87 6.91
CA ASP A 287 2.76 4.91 6.48
C ASP A 287 2.40 3.44 6.75
N GLU A 288 1.23 3.03 6.24
CA GLU A 288 0.55 1.77 6.59
C GLU A 288 1.35 0.49 6.31
N TYR A 289 2.47 0.59 5.59
CA TYR A 289 3.35 -0.53 5.26
C TYR A 289 4.57 -0.63 6.19
N GLU A 290 4.95 0.44 6.89
CA GLU A 290 6.02 0.43 7.89
C GLU A 290 5.46 -0.13 9.21
N LEU A 291 6.07 -1.19 9.72
CA LEU A 291 5.62 -1.85 10.96
C LEU A 291 6.04 -1.06 12.21
N ALA A 292 7.06 -0.20 12.09
CA ALA A 292 7.46 0.69 13.17
C ALA A 292 6.42 1.79 13.47
N THR A 293 5.61 2.15 12.47
CA THR A 293 4.58 3.19 12.63
C THR A 293 3.32 2.61 13.28
N PRO A 294 2.79 3.21 14.37
CA PRO A 294 1.57 2.73 15.02
C PRO A 294 0.35 2.89 14.10
N SER A 295 -0.61 1.96 14.23
CA SER A 295 -1.93 2.13 13.62
C SER A 295 -2.81 3.06 14.48
N TRP A 296 -3.95 3.51 13.95
CA TRP A 296 -4.86 4.40 14.69
C TRP A 296 -5.46 3.78 15.95
N SER A 297 -5.61 2.46 16.01
CA SER A 297 -6.02 1.75 17.23
C SER A 297 -4.94 1.76 18.30
N MET A 298 -3.67 1.90 17.91
CA MET A 298 -2.53 1.98 18.84
C MET A 298 -2.27 3.42 19.27
N ASP A 299 -2.36 4.35 18.34
CA ASP A 299 -2.27 5.79 18.58
C ASP A 299 -3.38 6.53 17.79
N PRO A 300 -4.48 6.94 18.45
CA PRO A 300 -5.59 7.62 17.79
C PRO A 300 -5.33 9.11 17.53
N THR A 301 -4.15 9.66 17.88
CA THR A 301 -3.82 11.08 17.70
C THR A 301 -4.11 11.61 16.29
N PRO A 302 -3.76 10.91 15.19
CA PRO A 302 -4.08 11.36 13.83
C PRO A 302 -5.59 11.45 13.56
N VAL A 303 -6.40 10.62 14.22
CA VAL A 303 -7.87 10.62 14.09
C VAL A 303 -8.43 11.90 14.75
N TYR A 304 -7.98 12.22 15.96
CA TYR A 304 -8.36 13.48 16.61
C TYR A 304 -7.94 14.70 15.80
N ALA A 305 -6.71 14.69 15.24
CA ALA A 305 -6.25 15.77 14.37
C ALA A 305 -7.08 15.91 13.08
N ALA A 306 -7.55 14.79 12.51
CA ALA A 306 -8.44 14.82 11.36
C ALA A 306 -9.81 15.42 11.74
N ILE A 307 -10.39 15.00 12.87
CA ILE A 307 -11.66 15.53 13.40
C ILE A 307 -11.56 17.04 13.64
N ASP A 308 -10.47 17.51 14.26
CA ASP A 308 -10.23 18.92 14.53
C ASP A 308 -10.14 19.77 13.26
N ARG A 309 -9.55 19.26 12.19
CA ARG A 309 -9.57 19.96 10.90
C ARG A 309 -10.96 19.91 10.25
N LEU A 310 -11.63 18.76 10.33
CA LEU A 310 -12.89 18.53 9.64
C LEU A 310 -14.08 19.23 10.30
N ARG A 311 -14.04 19.55 11.61
CA ARG A 311 -15.09 20.35 12.27
C ARG A 311 -15.20 21.77 11.71
N HIS A 312 -14.11 22.30 11.16
CA HIS A 312 -14.06 23.64 10.53
C HIS A 312 -14.29 23.59 9.01
N ALA A 313 -14.32 22.41 8.40
CA ALA A 313 -14.49 22.29 6.97
C ALA A 313 -15.89 22.78 6.53
N PRO A 314 -15.99 23.55 5.43
CA PRO A 314 -17.25 24.09 4.97
C PRO A 314 -18.09 22.99 4.29
N ALA A 315 -19.42 23.16 4.24
CA ALA A 315 -20.36 22.12 3.83
C ALA A 315 -20.13 21.59 2.41
N GLU A 316 -19.53 22.38 1.51
CA GLU A 316 -19.17 21.99 0.14
C GLU A 316 -18.11 20.88 0.09
N ARG A 317 -17.37 20.68 1.19
CA ARG A 317 -16.40 19.59 1.35
C ARG A 317 -17.00 18.31 1.91
N ASP A 318 -18.32 18.24 2.10
CA ASP A 318 -18.99 17.01 2.54
C ASP A 318 -18.65 15.84 1.58
N PRO A 319 -17.96 14.79 2.06
CA PRO A 319 -17.59 13.63 1.25
C PRO A 319 -18.81 12.82 0.80
N ILE A 320 -19.93 12.88 1.53
CA ILE A 320 -21.18 12.19 1.15
C ILE A 320 -21.79 12.90 -0.07
N ALA A 321 -21.97 14.22 0.01
CA ALA A 321 -22.45 15.02 -1.12
C ALA A 321 -21.51 14.94 -2.33
N THR A 322 -20.20 15.01 -2.10
CA THR A 322 -19.18 14.88 -3.16
C THR A 322 -19.25 13.51 -3.81
N GLY A 323 -19.36 12.43 -3.03
CA GLY A 323 -19.53 11.07 -3.55
C GLY A 323 -20.75 10.93 -4.46
N ARG A 324 -21.91 11.44 -4.03
CA ARG A 324 -23.15 11.45 -4.83
C ARG A 324 -22.96 12.19 -6.16
N ARG A 325 -22.32 13.37 -6.13
CA ARG A 325 -22.02 14.16 -7.33
C ARG A 325 -21.11 13.41 -8.30
N LEU A 326 -20.05 12.78 -7.80
CA LEU A 326 -19.11 12.01 -8.62
C LEU A 326 -19.78 10.78 -9.24
N THR A 327 -20.63 10.06 -8.50
CA THR A 327 -21.39 8.92 -9.06
C THR A 327 -22.37 9.38 -10.14
N ALA A 328 -23.05 10.51 -9.94
CA ALA A 328 -23.93 11.09 -10.95
C ALA A 328 -23.15 11.49 -12.22
N ASP A 329 -22.04 12.23 -12.08
CA ASP A 329 -21.18 12.61 -13.21
C ASP A 329 -20.66 11.39 -13.96
N ALA A 330 -20.21 10.36 -13.24
CA ALA A 330 -19.70 9.14 -13.84
C ALA A 330 -20.77 8.36 -14.63
N ASN A 331 -22.03 8.42 -14.21
CA ASN A 331 -23.15 7.82 -14.94
C ASN A 331 -23.52 8.65 -16.18
N THR A 332 -23.51 9.98 -16.08
CA THR A 332 -23.71 10.90 -17.20
C THR A 332 -22.62 10.72 -18.25
N ALA A 333 -21.35 10.74 -17.84
CA ALA A 333 -20.19 10.52 -18.70
C ALA A 333 -20.26 9.18 -19.44
N LEU A 334 -20.75 8.12 -18.77
CA LEU A 334 -20.96 6.84 -19.42
C LEU A 334 -22.05 6.92 -20.49
N GLN A 335 -23.17 7.62 -20.25
CA GLN A 335 -24.21 7.79 -21.28
C GLN A 335 -23.71 8.64 -22.46
N GLU A 336 -23.01 9.75 -22.20
CA GLU A 336 -22.37 10.60 -23.21
C GLU A 336 -21.44 9.76 -24.10
N ALA A 337 -20.51 9.01 -23.49
CA ALA A 337 -19.60 8.14 -24.21
C ALA A 337 -20.34 7.10 -25.06
N LEU A 338 -21.44 6.53 -24.55
CA LEU A 338 -22.23 5.54 -25.29
C LEU A 338 -22.96 6.13 -26.51
N GLN A 339 -23.32 7.41 -26.48
CA GLN A 339 -23.89 8.11 -27.63
C GLN A 339 -22.82 8.34 -28.70
N LEU A 340 -21.59 8.63 -28.29
CA LEU A 340 -20.45 8.98 -29.15
C LEU A 340 -19.72 7.76 -29.74
N VAL A 341 -19.88 6.56 -29.16
CA VAL A 341 -19.29 5.33 -29.70
C VAL A 341 -20.24 4.56 -30.64
N PRO A 342 -19.72 3.86 -31.67
CA PRO A 342 -20.50 3.00 -32.55
C PRO A 342 -21.31 1.95 -31.79
N ARG A 343 -22.54 1.66 -32.27
CA ARG A 343 -23.46 0.69 -31.66
C ARG A 343 -22.83 -0.67 -31.31
N PRO A 344 -21.97 -1.28 -32.17
CA PRO A 344 -21.35 -2.56 -31.85
C PRO A 344 -20.42 -2.53 -30.62
N LEU A 345 -19.80 -1.37 -30.32
CA LEU A 345 -18.82 -1.23 -29.24
C LEU A 345 -19.46 -0.87 -27.89
N ARG A 346 -20.71 -0.40 -27.88
CA ARG A 346 -21.43 0.05 -26.67
C ARG A 346 -21.45 -1.01 -25.56
N ARG A 347 -21.64 -2.29 -25.92
CA ARG A 347 -21.63 -3.40 -24.93
C ARG A 347 -20.26 -3.53 -24.27
N MET A 348 -19.19 -3.39 -25.05
CA MET A 348 -17.82 -3.51 -24.53
C MET A 348 -17.47 -2.32 -23.65
N VAL A 349 -17.83 -1.09 -24.04
CA VAL A 349 -17.66 0.12 -23.21
C VAL A 349 -18.38 -0.01 -21.86
N ARG A 350 -19.65 -0.44 -21.85
CA ARG A 350 -20.38 -0.69 -20.59
C ARG A 350 -19.67 -1.70 -19.70
N ARG A 351 -19.18 -2.79 -20.30
CA ARG A 351 -18.51 -3.86 -19.57
C ARG A 351 -17.18 -3.39 -18.99
N THR A 352 -16.32 -2.73 -19.77
CA THR A 352 -15.02 -2.26 -19.29
C THR A 352 -15.15 -1.16 -18.25
N ALA A 353 -16.14 -0.26 -18.39
CA ALA A 353 -16.48 0.72 -17.36
C ALA A 353 -16.89 0.05 -16.04
N HIS A 354 -17.80 -0.92 -16.09
CA HIS A 354 -18.24 -1.66 -14.90
C HIS A 354 -17.07 -2.39 -14.23
N LEU A 355 -16.27 -3.12 -15.01
CA LEU A 355 -15.15 -3.90 -14.50
C LEU A 355 -14.02 -3.01 -13.95
N SER A 356 -13.77 -1.84 -14.57
CA SER A 356 -12.80 -0.87 -14.06
C SER A 356 -13.21 -0.36 -12.68
N ARG A 357 -14.48 0.00 -12.48
CA ARG A 357 -15.01 0.43 -11.17
C ARG A 357 -14.93 -0.70 -10.14
N LEU A 358 -15.36 -1.91 -10.50
CA LEU A 358 -15.31 -3.06 -9.60
C LEU A 358 -13.87 -3.43 -9.22
N GLY A 359 -12.95 -3.43 -10.18
CA GLY A 359 -11.54 -3.69 -9.93
C GLY A 359 -10.93 -2.65 -8.99
N ALA A 360 -11.30 -1.37 -9.13
CA ALA A 360 -10.87 -0.33 -8.19
C ALA A 360 -11.35 -0.61 -6.76
N ILE A 361 -12.63 -0.96 -6.57
CA ILE A 361 -13.17 -1.34 -5.25
C ILE A 361 -12.45 -2.57 -4.69
N ALA A 362 -12.26 -3.59 -5.52
CA ALA A 362 -11.62 -4.84 -5.12
C ALA A 362 -10.14 -4.65 -4.75
N ARG A 363 -9.41 -3.76 -5.46
CA ARG A 363 -8.04 -3.38 -5.14
C ARG A 363 -7.96 -2.71 -3.77
N GLU A 364 -8.89 -1.81 -3.46
CA GLU A 364 -8.93 -1.10 -2.18
C GLU A 364 -9.25 -2.06 -1.03
N ARG A 365 -10.18 -3.00 -1.23
CA ARG A 365 -10.45 -4.10 -0.27
C ARG A 365 -9.23 -5.01 -0.07
N ALA A 366 -8.51 -5.33 -1.14
CA ALA A 366 -7.28 -6.12 -1.05
C ALA A 366 -6.20 -5.40 -0.25
N LYS A 367 -6.04 -4.08 -0.47
CA LYS A 367 -5.15 -3.23 0.32
C LYS A 367 -5.58 -3.20 1.79
N ASP A 368 -6.87 -3.08 2.05
CA ASP A 368 -7.38 -3.04 3.42
C ASP A 368 -7.08 -4.34 4.18
N ILE A 369 -7.18 -5.50 3.51
CA ILE A 369 -6.80 -6.80 4.08
C ILE A 369 -5.29 -6.85 4.38
N TYR A 370 -4.46 -6.38 3.45
CA TYR A 370 -3.00 -6.31 3.63
C TYR A 370 -2.63 -5.47 4.87
N VAL A 371 -3.27 -4.32 5.04
CA VAL A 371 -3.03 -3.44 6.20
C VAL A 371 -3.64 -4.02 7.48
N LEU A 372 -4.77 -4.72 7.40
CA LEU A 372 -5.37 -5.42 8.54
C LEU A 372 -4.44 -6.51 9.09
N GLU A 373 -3.76 -7.24 8.21
CA GLU A 373 -2.78 -8.26 8.62
C GLU A 373 -1.55 -7.63 9.29
N ASN A 374 -1.15 -6.40 8.91
CA ASN A 374 -0.09 -5.66 9.62
C ASN A 374 -0.44 -5.35 11.07
N LEU A 375 -1.72 -5.19 11.41
CA LEU A 375 -2.14 -4.75 12.75
C LEU A 375 -1.60 -5.66 13.85
N GLY A 376 -1.76 -6.97 13.70
CA GLY A 376 -1.30 -7.91 14.72
C GLY A 376 0.23 -7.95 14.84
N ALA A 377 0.94 -7.90 13.71
CA ALA A 377 2.40 -7.81 13.71
C ALA A 377 2.89 -6.53 14.41
N ARG A 378 2.25 -5.38 14.17
CA ARG A 378 2.54 -4.13 14.86
C ARG A 378 2.34 -4.24 16.37
N HIS A 379 1.20 -4.76 16.81
CA HIS A 379 0.93 -4.95 18.24
C HIS A 379 2.00 -5.81 18.92
N VAL A 380 2.36 -6.93 18.30
CA VAL A 380 3.40 -7.81 18.84
C VAL A 380 4.77 -7.13 18.87
N LEU A 381 5.19 -6.51 17.77
CA LEU A 381 6.51 -5.88 17.68
C LEU A 381 6.64 -4.69 18.64
N HIS A 382 5.60 -3.86 18.77
CA HIS A 382 5.60 -2.71 19.69
C HIS A 382 5.56 -3.17 21.14
N GLU A 383 4.85 -4.25 21.46
CA GLU A 383 4.88 -4.83 22.81
C GLU A 383 6.28 -5.39 23.14
N LEU A 384 6.92 -6.10 22.21
CA LEU A 384 8.29 -6.58 22.38
C LEU A 384 9.27 -5.42 22.57
N ALA A 385 9.14 -4.34 21.80
CA ALA A 385 9.94 -3.13 21.98
C ALA A 385 9.70 -2.48 23.37
N ARG A 386 8.45 -2.38 23.82
CA ARG A 386 8.10 -1.87 25.16
C ARG A 386 8.72 -2.72 26.27
N ARG A 387 8.68 -4.06 26.14
CA ARG A 387 9.30 -4.99 27.09
C ARG A 387 10.83 -4.93 27.07
N ALA A 388 11.42 -4.73 25.91
CA ALA A 388 12.86 -4.52 25.77
C ALA A 388 13.28 -3.20 26.43
N HIS A 389 12.49 -2.13 26.29
CA HIS A 389 12.75 -0.87 26.99
C HIS A 389 12.79 -1.05 28.52
N ALA A 390 11.82 -1.79 29.09
CA ALA A 390 11.80 -2.09 30.52
C ALA A 390 13.03 -2.90 31.00
N ARG A 391 13.78 -3.51 30.08
CA ARG A 391 15.03 -4.26 30.32
C ARG A 391 16.30 -3.47 29.94
N GLY A 392 16.20 -2.16 29.72
CA GLY A 392 17.34 -1.30 29.39
C GLY A 392 17.52 -1.01 27.90
N GLY A 393 16.57 -1.42 27.05
CA GLY A 393 16.49 -1.02 25.65
C GLY A 393 16.02 0.43 25.44
N PRO A 394 15.99 0.90 24.19
CA PRO A 394 15.62 2.28 23.87
C PRO A 394 14.16 2.58 24.24
N ALA A 395 13.91 3.80 24.73
CA ALA A 395 12.56 4.28 25.04
C ALA A 395 11.73 4.57 23.78
N GLU A 396 12.38 5.09 22.74
CA GLU A 396 11.73 5.32 21.46
C GLU A 396 11.55 4.00 20.72
N VAL A 397 10.29 3.60 20.51
CA VAL A 397 9.94 2.33 19.86
C VAL A 397 10.61 2.17 18.50
N ARG A 398 10.71 3.25 17.70
CA ARG A 398 11.33 3.19 16.36
C ARG A 398 12.79 2.75 16.40
N LEU A 399 13.53 3.03 17.48
CA LEU A 399 14.91 2.57 17.63
C LEU A 399 14.99 1.04 17.82
N ALA A 400 13.98 0.40 18.42
CA ALA A 400 13.91 -1.05 18.51
C ALA A 400 13.76 -1.72 17.13
N PHE A 401 13.26 -1.01 16.12
CA PHE A 401 13.16 -1.49 14.73
C PHE A 401 14.49 -1.39 13.94
N CYS A 402 15.57 -0.92 14.59
CA CYS A 402 16.92 -0.96 14.01
C CYS A 402 17.55 -2.37 14.05
N VAL A 403 17.00 -3.30 14.81
CA VAL A 403 17.43 -4.72 14.81
C VAL A 403 16.82 -5.47 13.63
N THR A 404 17.42 -6.57 13.19
CA THR A 404 16.84 -7.46 12.17
C THR A 404 15.91 -8.49 12.79
N ILE A 405 15.16 -9.23 11.97
CA ILE A 405 14.34 -10.35 12.46
C ILE A 405 15.17 -11.46 13.11
N ASP A 406 16.40 -11.70 12.63
CA ASP A 406 17.29 -12.71 13.19
C ASP A 406 17.86 -12.27 14.55
N GLU A 407 18.04 -10.97 14.74
CA GLU A 407 18.51 -10.35 15.98
C GLU A 407 17.40 -10.14 17.03
N LEU A 408 16.12 -10.11 16.61
CA LEU A 408 15.00 -9.68 17.44
C LEU A 408 14.87 -10.48 18.75
N ALA A 409 15.07 -11.80 18.70
CA ALA A 409 14.93 -12.65 19.89
C ALA A 409 16.01 -12.34 20.94
N ASP A 410 17.25 -12.18 20.49
CA ASP A 410 18.40 -11.85 21.34
C ASP A 410 18.29 -10.43 21.87
N PHE A 411 17.83 -9.48 21.05
CA PHE A 411 17.55 -8.11 21.45
C PHE A 411 16.49 -8.02 22.56
N VAL A 412 15.42 -8.81 22.47
CA VAL A 412 14.39 -8.81 23.51
C VAL A 412 14.90 -9.42 24.82
N ALA A 413 15.84 -10.37 24.74
CA ALA A 413 16.44 -11.02 25.91
C ALA A 413 17.47 -10.12 26.61
N ASP A 414 18.38 -9.51 25.86
CA ASP A 414 19.40 -8.59 26.34
C ASP A 414 19.51 -7.35 25.42
N PRO A 415 18.64 -6.35 25.60
CA PRO A 415 18.62 -5.18 24.71
C PRO A 415 19.85 -4.29 24.85
N SER A 416 20.58 -4.40 25.96
CA SER A 416 21.79 -3.59 26.20
C SER A 416 22.94 -3.99 25.27
N ALA A 417 23.02 -5.28 24.91
CA ALA A 417 24.00 -5.81 23.96
C ALA A 417 23.84 -5.24 22.54
N PHE A 418 22.68 -4.64 22.22
CA PHE A 418 22.37 -4.07 20.91
C PHE A 418 22.48 -2.53 20.88
N ALA A 419 22.91 -1.88 21.96
CA ALA A 419 22.96 -0.42 22.03
C ALA A 419 23.80 0.19 20.90
N ASP A 420 25.01 -0.36 20.67
CA ASP A 420 25.93 0.15 19.64
C ASP A 420 25.37 -0.04 18.22
N ILE A 421 24.80 -1.22 17.93
CA ILE A 421 24.26 -1.50 16.58
C ILE A 421 22.99 -0.70 16.29
N ILE A 422 22.15 -0.47 17.31
CA ILE A 422 20.97 0.41 17.20
C ILE A 422 21.43 1.85 16.97
N ALA A 423 22.43 2.33 17.72
CA ALA A 423 22.97 3.68 17.52
C ALA A 423 23.53 3.84 16.09
N GLN A 424 24.36 2.90 15.64
CA GLN A 424 24.93 2.91 14.29
C GLN A 424 23.84 2.92 13.20
N ARG A 425 22.86 2.00 13.27
CA ARG A 425 21.80 1.90 12.26
C ARG A 425 20.82 3.06 12.32
N SER A 426 20.54 3.60 13.51
CA SER A 426 19.73 4.82 13.65
C SER A 426 20.43 6.03 13.03
N ASP A 427 21.74 6.19 13.24
CA ASP A 427 22.54 7.23 12.59
C ASP A 427 22.54 7.09 11.08
N GLN A 428 22.73 5.86 10.58
CA GLN A 428 22.65 5.57 9.15
C GLN A 428 21.25 5.85 8.58
N GLN A 429 20.20 5.45 9.29
CA GLN A 429 18.82 5.70 8.86
C GLN A 429 18.52 7.20 8.81
N ARG A 430 18.90 7.97 9.83
CA ARG A 430 18.74 9.43 9.85
C ARG A 430 19.53 10.11 8.73
N TYR A 431 20.75 9.64 8.49
CA TYR A 431 21.57 10.09 7.36
C TYR A 431 20.84 9.85 6.04
N LEU A 432 20.31 8.64 5.82
CA LEU A 432 19.59 8.32 4.60
C LEU A 432 18.28 9.12 4.49
N ASP A 433 17.41 9.12 5.51
CA ASP A 433 16.12 9.84 5.54
C ASP A 433 16.25 11.35 5.26
N ALA A 434 17.38 11.98 5.60
CA ALA A 434 17.67 13.38 5.29
C ALA A 434 17.94 13.67 3.80
N ARG A 435 17.96 12.65 2.94
CA ARG A 435 18.27 12.75 1.50
C ARG A 435 17.02 12.53 0.66
N ILE A 436 17.07 13.08 -0.55
CA ILE A 436 16.06 12.82 -1.58
C ILE A 436 16.63 11.74 -2.50
N PRO A 437 16.14 10.49 -2.44
CA PRO A 437 16.60 9.44 -3.33
C PRO A 437 16.18 9.75 -4.77
N PRO A 438 16.97 9.34 -5.78
CA PRO A 438 16.61 9.57 -7.18
C PRO A 438 15.31 8.84 -7.52
N LEU A 439 14.47 9.47 -8.35
CA LEU A 439 13.21 8.88 -8.83
C LEU A 439 13.45 7.55 -9.55
N TRP A 440 14.55 7.43 -10.28
CA TRP A 440 14.98 6.18 -10.90
C TRP A 440 16.50 6.13 -11.00
N PHE A 441 17.06 4.92 -11.09
CA PHE A 441 18.48 4.72 -11.37
C PHE A 441 18.69 3.43 -12.19
N GLN A 442 19.90 3.28 -12.76
CA GLN A 442 20.32 2.03 -13.39
C GLN A 442 21.31 1.31 -12.47
N GLY A 443 20.89 0.21 -11.85
CA GLY A 443 21.75 -0.66 -11.02
C GLY A 443 22.64 -1.52 -11.90
N ARG A 444 23.95 -1.33 -11.81
CA ARG A 444 24.97 -2.12 -12.49
C ARG A 444 25.98 -2.63 -11.50
#